data_AF-A0A920LTY4-F1
#
_entry.id   AF-A0A920LTY4-F1
#
_cell.length_a   1.000
_cell.length_b   1.000
_cell.length_c   1.000
_cell.angle_alpha   90.00
_cell.angle_beta   90.00
_cell.angle_gamma   90.00
#
_symmetry.space_group_name_H-M   'P 1'
#
loop_
_entity.id
_entity.type
_entity.pdbx_description
1 polymer ?
#
loop_
_entity_poly.entity_id
_entity_poly.type
_entity_poly.pdbx_seq_one_letter_code
_entity_poly.pdbx_strand_id
1 'polypeptide(L)'
;MKLRLGMSPISWSNDDLPQLGGETSLQTCLVETREAGFTGTETGGKFPKDAAALSAVLGAHDLALSQAGILAHLLITALKGAGLHR
;
A
#
# COMPACT_ATOMS: atom_id res chain seq x y z
N MET A 1 23.10 7.57 -7.06
CA MET A 1 21.93 7.07 -6.31
C MET A 1 20.67 7.69 -6.90
N LYS A 2 19.68 6.91 -7.37
CA LYS A 2 18.41 7.45 -7.87
C LYS A 2 17.41 7.50 -6.71
N LEU A 3 16.83 8.67 -6.45
CA LEU A 3 15.75 8.82 -5.47
C LEU A 3 14.50 8.09 -5.97
N ARG A 4 13.81 7.37 -5.08
CA ARG A 4 12.52 6.73 -5.37
C ARG A 4 11.45 7.42 -4.54
N LEU A 5 10.47 8.01 -5.22
CA LEU A 5 9.33 8.65 -4.58
C LEU A 5 8.18 7.65 -4.45
N GLY A 6 7.53 7.67 -3.28
CA GLY A 6 6.33 6.89 -3.01
C GLY A 6 5.11 7.77 -2.82
N MET A 7 3.93 7.22 -3.11
CA MET A 7 2.63 7.88 -2.91
C MET A 7 1.74 7.08 -1.95
N SER A 8 1.05 7.77 -1.04
CA SER A 8 0.12 7.12 -0.11
C SER A 8 -1.23 6.83 -0.81
N PRO A 9 -1.82 5.63 -0.64
CA PRO A 9 -3.08 5.26 -1.31
C PRO A 9 -4.29 6.09 -0.85
N ILE A 10 -4.17 6.84 0.27
CA ILE A 10 -5.21 7.75 0.76
C ILE A 10 -5.62 8.82 -0.26
N SER A 11 -4.75 9.11 -1.24
CA SER A 11 -5.07 10.02 -2.35
C SER A 11 -6.18 9.50 -3.28
N TRP A 12 -6.47 8.20 -3.24
CA TRP A 12 -7.53 7.57 -4.04
C TRP A 12 -8.68 7.02 -3.20
N SER A 13 -8.41 6.58 -1.97
CA SER A 13 -9.44 6.07 -1.08
C SER A 13 -9.05 6.18 0.38
N ASN A 14 -9.99 6.60 1.22
CA ASN A 14 -9.78 6.68 2.67
C ASN A 14 -10.40 5.45 3.37
N ASP A 15 -9.58 4.70 4.10
CA ASP A 15 -10.03 3.50 4.83
C ASP A 15 -10.97 3.84 6.02
N ASP A 16 -10.81 5.02 6.64
CA ASP A 16 -11.64 5.48 7.77
C ASP A 16 -12.94 6.16 7.30
N LEU A 17 -12.95 6.74 6.11
CA LEU A 17 -14.09 7.44 5.51
C LEU A 17 -14.40 6.87 4.11
N PRO A 18 -15.08 5.72 4.00
CA PRO A 18 -15.29 5.01 2.73
C PRO A 18 -16.05 5.82 1.66
N GLN A 19 -16.84 6.82 2.05
CA GLN A 19 -17.47 7.74 1.09
C GLN A 19 -16.46 8.55 0.27
N LEU A 20 -15.20 8.66 0.75
CA LEU A 20 -14.09 9.30 0.05
C LEU A 20 -13.32 8.23 -0.74
N GLY A 21 -13.83 7.89 -1.93
CA GLY A 21 -13.14 7.00 -2.88
C GLY A 21 -13.19 5.51 -2.52
N GLY A 22 -14.13 5.07 -1.67
CA GLY A 22 -14.32 3.67 -1.33
C GLY A 22 -14.52 2.76 -2.56
N GLU A 23 -15.21 3.27 -3.58
CA GLU A 23 -15.44 2.57 -4.86
C GLU A 23 -14.18 2.53 -5.76
N THR A 24 -13.17 3.34 -5.49
CA THR A 24 -11.91 3.33 -6.26
C THR A 24 -11.19 2.01 -6.04
N SER A 25 -10.99 1.23 -7.10
CA SER A 25 -10.34 -0.07 -6.97
C SER A 25 -8.86 0.06 -6.60
N LEU A 26 -8.28 -0.98 -5.99
CA LEU A 26 -6.82 -1.04 -5.78
C LEU A 26 -6.06 -0.92 -7.11
N GLN A 27 -6.57 -1.59 -8.15
CA GLN A 27 -5.93 -1.57 -9.47
C GLN A 27 -5.86 -0.14 -10.04
N THR A 28 -6.95 0.62 -9.95
CA THR A 28 -6.99 2.03 -10.36
C THR A 28 -5.95 2.86 -9.60
N CYS A 29 -5.91 2.73 -8.28
CA CYS A 29 -4.93 3.43 -7.44
C CYS A 29 -3.48 3.11 -7.84
N LEU A 30 -3.15 1.83 -8.09
CA LEU A 30 -1.79 1.43 -8.45
C LEU A 30 -1.39 1.90 -9.86
N VAL A 31 -2.30 1.82 -10.84
CA VAL A 31 -2.04 2.33 -12.19
C VAL A 31 -1.81 3.84 -12.17
N GLU A 32 -2.71 4.60 -11.56
CA GLU A 32 -2.60 6.06 -11.53
C GLU A 32 -1.39 6.52 -10.71
N THR A 33 -1.00 5.77 -9.66
CA THR A 33 0.27 6.02 -8.93
C THR A 33 1.47 5.93 -9.88
N ARG A 34 1.52 4.90 -10.72
CA ARG A 34 2.64 4.70 -11.64
C ARG A 34 2.64 5.73 -12.78
N GLU A 35 1.46 6.07 -13.30
CA GLU A 35 1.27 7.10 -14.33
C GLU A 35 1.68 8.48 -13.83
N ALA A 36 1.43 8.79 -12.56
CA ALA A 36 1.89 10.02 -11.90
C ALA A 36 3.43 10.08 -11.69
N GLY A 37 4.16 9.03 -12.07
CA GLY A 37 5.63 8.99 -12.04
C GLY A 37 6.24 8.50 -10.74
N PHE A 38 5.42 8.03 -9.80
CA PHE A 38 5.91 7.40 -8.57
C PHE A 38 6.36 5.97 -8.83
N THR A 39 7.31 5.51 -8.04
CA THR A 39 7.86 4.14 -8.14
C THR A 39 7.63 3.35 -6.85
N GLY A 40 6.91 3.92 -5.89
CA GLY A 40 6.52 3.20 -4.68
C GLY A 40 5.20 3.67 -4.10
N THR A 41 4.72 2.92 -3.12
CA THR A 41 3.51 3.24 -2.37
C THR A 41 3.57 2.70 -0.95
N GLU A 42 2.65 3.13 -0.10
CA GLU A 42 2.41 2.51 1.20
C GLU A 42 1.43 1.33 1.06
N THR A 43 0.89 0.84 2.17
CA THR A 43 -0.19 -0.15 2.18
C THR A 43 -1.48 0.49 2.69
N GLY A 44 -2.63 -0.12 2.40
CA GLY A 44 -3.94 0.29 2.91
C GLY A 44 -4.89 -0.90 3.03
N GLY A 45 -6.13 -0.64 3.45
CA GLY A 45 -7.13 -1.67 3.73
C GLY A 45 -7.47 -2.57 2.56
N LYS A 46 -7.36 -2.05 1.33
CA LYS A 46 -7.61 -2.78 0.06
C LYS A 46 -6.43 -3.66 -0.40
N PHE A 47 -5.25 -3.52 0.20
CA PHE A 47 -4.04 -4.24 -0.23
C PHE A 47 -4.04 -5.69 0.30
N PRO A 48 -3.43 -6.64 -0.44
CA PRO A 48 -3.21 -7.98 0.07
C PRO A 48 -2.40 -7.96 1.38
N LYS A 49 -2.81 -8.78 2.35
CA LYS A 49 -2.12 -8.91 3.65
C LYS A 49 -0.98 -9.92 3.62
N ASP A 50 -1.04 -10.87 2.69
CA ASP A 50 0.03 -11.82 2.44
C ASP A 50 1.19 -11.15 1.69
N ALA A 51 2.42 -11.39 2.14
CA ALA A 51 3.60 -10.72 1.59
C ALA A 51 3.87 -11.11 0.14
N ALA A 52 3.62 -12.37 -0.25
CA ALA A 52 3.85 -12.82 -1.61
C ALA A 52 2.81 -12.21 -2.57
N ALA A 53 1.54 -12.19 -2.17
CA ALA A 53 0.47 -11.54 -2.91
C ALA A 53 0.68 -10.02 -3.04
N LEU A 54 1.13 -9.36 -1.96
CA LEU A 54 1.47 -7.93 -1.99
C LEU A 54 2.64 -7.65 -2.94
N SER A 55 3.71 -8.45 -2.86
CA SER A 55 4.85 -8.30 -3.77
C SER A 55 4.44 -8.53 -5.23
N ALA A 56 3.57 -9.50 -5.50
CA ALA A 56 3.09 -9.80 -6.84
C ALA A 56 2.26 -8.64 -7.42
N VAL A 57 1.32 -8.09 -6.64
CA VAL A 57 0.46 -6.99 -7.12
C VAL A 57 1.27 -5.70 -7.35
N LEU A 58 2.21 -5.38 -6.47
CA LEU A 58 3.08 -4.20 -6.65
C LEU A 58 4.03 -4.38 -7.83
N GLY A 59 4.63 -5.56 -7.97
CA GLY A 59 5.53 -5.88 -9.08
C GLY A 59 4.84 -5.81 -10.45
N ALA A 60 3.56 -6.23 -10.52
CA ALA A 60 2.76 -6.10 -11.74
C ALA A 60 2.52 -4.65 -12.19
N HIS A 61 2.72 -3.67 -11.30
CA HIS A 61 2.55 -2.24 -11.57
C HIS A 61 3.87 -1.45 -11.56
N ASP A 62 5.03 -2.12 -11.52
CA ASP A 62 6.34 -1.47 -11.42
C ASP A 62 6.46 -0.54 -10.18
N LEU A 63 5.85 -0.98 -9.07
CA LEU A 63 5.87 -0.30 -7.78
C LEU A 63 6.59 -1.16 -6.74
N ALA A 64 7.14 -0.51 -5.70
CA ALA A 64 7.58 -1.19 -4.49
C ALA A 64 6.97 -0.56 -3.24
N LEU A 65 6.99 -1.32 -2.14
CA LEU A 65 6.60 -0.79 -0.85
C LEU A 65 7.63 0.25 -0.37
N SER A 66 7.16 1.41 0.06
CA SER A 66 7.99 2.46 0.63
C SER A 66 8.56 2.04 1.98
N GLN A 67 9.62 2.70 2.45
CA GLN A 67 10.22 2.39 3.76
C GLN A 67 9.21 2.56 4.91
N ALA A 68 8.34 3.57 4.83
CA ALA A 68 7.24 3.76 5.78
C ALA A 68 6.24 2.59 5.71
N GLY A 69 5.87 2.16 4.50
CA GLY A 69 5.02 0.99 4.30
C GLY A 69 5.61 -0.31 4.84
N ILE A 70 6.92 -0.53 4.67
CA ILE A 70 7.64 -1.68 5.22
C ILE A 70 7.58 -1.67 6.75
N LEU A 71 7.88 -0.52 7.37
CA LEU A 71 7.87 -0.41 8.83
C LEU A 71 6.46 -0.64 9.40
N ALA A 72 5.44 -0.08 8.77
CA ALA A 72 4.04 -0.28 9.17
C ALA A 72 3.64 -1.76 9.06
N HIS A 73 3.99 -2.44 7.96
CA HIS A 73 3.69 -3.86 7.76
C HIS A 73 4.40 -4.76 8.79
N LEU A 74 5.68 -4.49 9.08
CA LEU A 74 6.44 -5.22 10.09
C LEU A 74 5.87 -5.02 11.50
N LEU A 75 5.51 -3.78 11.86
CA LEU A 75 4.88 -3.48 13.15
C LEU A 75 3.56 -4.24 13.32
N ILE A 76 2.68 -4.20 12.31
CA ILE A 76 1.40 -4.91 12.35
C ILE A 76 1.62 -6.43 12.50
N THR A 77 2.58 -6.99 11.76
CA THR A 77 2.90 -8.41 11.83
C THR A 77 3.45 -8.80 13.20
N ALA A 78 4.34 -7.97 13.78
CA ALA A 78 4.89 -8.19 15.11
C ALA A 78 3.80 -8.15 16.21
N LEU A 79 2.88 -7.18 16.14
CA LEU A 79 1.78 -7.04 17.11
C LEU A 79 0.81 -8.24 17.06
N LYS A 80 0.51 -8.76 15.86
CA LYS A 80 -0.29 -9.98 15.70
C LYS A 80 0.43 -11.21 16.26
N GLY A 81 1.73 -11.36 15.99
CA GLY A 81 2.54 -12.45 16.53
C GLY A 81 2.65 -12.43 18.06
N ALA A 82 2.56 -11.24 18.67
CA ALA A 82 2.58 -11.07 20.12
C ALA A 82 1.21 -11.29 20.80
N GLY A 83 0.15 -11.66 20.05
CA GLY A 83 -1.19 -11.88 20.61
C GLY A 83 -1.88 -10.62 21.10
N LEU A 84 -1.38 -9.43 20.73
CA LEU A 84 -1.99 -8.14 21.03
C LEU A 84 -3.15 -7.88 20.05
N HIS A 85 -4.24 -8.62 20.23
CA HIS A 85 -5.52 -8.32 19.61
C HIS A 85 -6.37 -7.52 20.60
N ARG A 86 -6.69 -6.28 20.26
CA ARG A 86 -7.96 -5.66 20.67
C ARG A 86 -8.92 -5.76 19.51
#